data_AF-A0A1W5QGZ2-F1
#
_entry.id   AF-A0A1W5QGZ2-F1
#
_cell.length_a   1.000
_cell.length_b   1.000
_cell.length_c   1.000
_cell.angle_alpha   90.00
_cell.angle_beta   90.00
_cell.angle_gamma   90.00
#
_symmetry.space_group_name_H-M   'P 1'
#
loop_
_entity.id
_entity.type
_entity.pdbx_description
1 polymer ?
#
loop_
_entity_poly.entity_id
_entity_poly.type
_entity_poly.pdbx_seq_one_letter_code
_entity_poly.pdbx_strand_id
1 'polypeptide(L)'
;MDQLWVLVNYLTIGNIYYFYKALDNDLADDIAKVFKDRYKRSRNRHISLNKKDLTTLIHFIKTYRNVCAHEERLFDLQIGPPNISKYINAYNRENRINVTSDELSKGDMFCLLFVLRFYLSKEEYLNLIRDTEEIIKEHKPDFSEENYRYIYIKTGLHKIKFNKLYL
;
A
#
# COMPACT_ATOMS: atom_id res chain seq x y z
N MET A 1 -25.66 14.34 0.01
CA MET A 1 -24.23 13.94 -0.04
C MET A 1 -24.08 12.64 -0.87
N ASP A 2 -25.03 12.37 -1.76
CA ASP A 2 -25.27 11.03 -2.32
C ASP A 2 -24.78 10.88 -3.77
N GLN A 3 -24.64 11.99 -4.50
CA GLN A 3 -24.18 12.01 -5.89
C GLN A 3 -22.70 11.60 -6.02
N LEU A 4 -21.86 11.98 -5.05
CA LEU A 4 -20.44 11.66 -5.07
C LEU A 4 -20.18 10.18 -4.77
N TRP A 5 -20.97 9.56 -3.89
CA TRP A 5 -20.87 8.12 -3.60
C TRP A 5 -21.20 7.28 -4.83
N VAL A 6 -22.27 7.65 -5.56
CA VAL A 6 -22.61 6.98 -6.83
C VAL A 6 -21.46 7.13 -7.83
N LEU A 7 -20.90 8.33 -7.97
CA LEU A 7 -19.80 8.58 -8.91
C LEU A 7 -18.56 7.73 -8.59
N VAL A 8 -18.16 7.65 -7.32
CA VAL A 8 -16.98 6.89 -6.87
C VAL A 8 -17.06 5.42 -7.28
N ASN A 9 -18.25 4.82 -7.34
CA ASN A 9 -18.44 3.44 -7.79
C ASN A 9 -18.11 3.22 -9.28
N TYR A 10 -18.10 4.28 -10.10
CA TYR A 10 -17.73 4.23 -11.52
C TYR A 10 -16.31 4.74 -11.81
N LEU A 11 -15.60 5.28 -10.79
CA LEU A 11 -14.27 5.81 -10.99
C LEU A 11 -13.22 4.68 -10.89
N THR A 12 -12.35 4.62 -11.89
CA THR A 12 -11.12 3.84 -11.76
C THR A 12 -10.19 4.48 -10.73
N ILE A 13 -9.23 3.73 -10.19
CA ILE A 13 -8.17 4.28 -9.33
C ILE A 13 -7.43 5.45 -10.03
N GLY A 14 -7.27 5.37 -11.36
CA GLY A 14 -6.73 6.46 -12.17
C GLY A 14 -7.59 7.72 -12.10
N ASN A 15 -8.91 7.59 -12.23
CA ASN A 15 -9.83 8.72 -12.14
C ASN A 15 -9.84 9.32 -10.73
N ILE A 16 -9.82 8.47 -9.69
CA ILE A 16 -9.74 8.91 -8.29
C ILE A 16 -8.46 9.72 -8.05
N TYR A 17 -7.32 9.26 -8.57
CA TYR A 17 -6.05 9.98 -8.48
C TYR A 17 -6.15 11.40 -9.07
N TYR A 18 -6.62 11.52 -10.31
CA TYR A 18 -6.73 12.83 -10.97
C TYR A 18 -7.77 13.73 -10.31
N PHE A 19 -8.89 13.16 -9.86
CA PHE A 19 -9.92 13.87 -9.10
C PHE A 19 -9.35 14.45 -7.81
N TYR A 20 -8.73 13.62 -6.96
CA TYR A 20 -8.14 14.06 -5.70
C TYR A 20 -7.05 15.11 -5.88
N LYS A 21 -6.20 14.93 -6.92
CA LYS A 21 -5.14 15.89 -7.27
C LYS A 21 -5.69 17.27 -7.66
N ALA A 22 -6.88 17.30 -8.28
CA ALA A 22 -7.51 18.52 -8.78
C ALA A 22 -8.34 19.28 -7.73
N LEU A 23 -8.62 18.67 -6.57
CA LEU A 23 -9.30 19.36 -5.47
C LEU A 23 -8.49 20.58 -4.98
N ASP A 24 -9.16 21.55 -4.37
CA ASP A 24 -8.48 22.59 -3.60
C ASP A 24 -7.79 22.00 -2.34
N ASN A 25 -7.08 22.83 -1.58
CA ASN A 25 -6.32 22.32 -0.43
C ASN A 25 -7.24 21.97 0.75
N ASP A 26 -8.29 22.75 0.97
CA ASP A 26 -9.17 22.57 2.12
C ASP A 26 -9.96 21.26 2.01
N LEU A 27 -10.59 21.01 0.86
CA LEU A 27 -11.32 19.76 0.59
C LEU A 27 -10.40 18.53 0.62
N ALA A 28 -9.20 18.65 0.05
CA ALA A 28 -8.26 17.54 0.07
C ALA A 28 -7.74 17.24 1.48
N ASP A 29 -7.50 18.27 2.30
CA ASP A 29 -7.07 18.08 3.68
C ASP A 29 -8.20 17.56 4.58
N ASP A 30 -9.46 17.89 4.30
CA ASP A 30 -10.63 17.27 4.92
C ASP A 30 -10.71 15.78 4.61
N ILE A 31 -10.49 15.38 3.35
CA ILE A 31 -10.37 13.96 2.99
C ILE A 31 -9.18 13.32 3.70
N ALA A 32 -8.03 13.99 3.77
CA ALA A 32 -6.86 13.49 4.50
C ALA A 32 -7.15 13.28 5.99
N LYS A 33 -7.98 14.14 6.59
CA LYS A 33 -8.46 13.98 7.95
C LYS A 33 -9.32 12.72 8.12
N VAL A 34 -10.20 12.41 7.17
CA VAL A 34 -10.97 11.14 7.19
C VAL A 34 -10.04 9.93 7.27
N PHE A 35 -8.97 9.89 6.47
CA PHE A 35 -7.98 8.81 6.51
C PHE A 35 -7.20 8.78 7.84
N LYS A 36 -6.79 9.93 8.37
CA LYS A 36 -6.14 10.03 9.69
C LYS A 36 -7.03 9.50 10.81
N ASP A 37 -8.30 9.89 10.82
CA ASP A 37 -9.28 9.51 11.85
C ASP A 37 -9.62 8.02 11.74
N ARG A 38 -9.73 7.48 10.52
CA ARG A 38 -9.90 6.04 10.28
C ARG A 38 -8.68 5.24 10.73
N TYR A 39 -7.48 5.72 10.45
CA TYR A 39 -6.24 5.09 10.92
C TYR A 39 -6.19 5.09 12.45
N LYS A 40 -6.51 6.23 13.10
CA LYS A 40 -6.59 6.34 14.55
C LYS A 40 -7.62 5.41 15.16
N ARG A 41 -8.84 5.37 14.63
CA ARG A 41 -9.90 4.48 15.14
C ARG A 41 -9.53 3.01 15.03
N SER A 42 -8.96 2.58 13.91
CA SER A 42 -8.68 1.16 13.66
C SER A 42 -7.40 0.64 14.32
N ARG A 43 -6.41 1.52 14.57
CA ARG A 43 -5.10 1.13 15.10
C ARG A 43 -4.77 1.72 16.47
N ASN A 44 -5.57 2.66 16.96
CA ASN A 44 -5.27 3.48 18.15
C ASN A 44 -3.91 4.21 18.04
N ARG A 45 -3.58 4.68 16.84
CA ARG A 45 -2.30 5.34 16.49
C ARG A 45 -2.51 6.59 15.65
N HIS A 46 -1.61 7.56 15.77
CA HIS A 46 -1.68 8.79 15.01
C HIS A 46 -0.78 8.73 13.77
N ILE A 47 -1.25 9.31 12.67
CA ILE A 47 -0.47 9.46 11.45
C ILE A 47 -0.61 10.88 10.88
N SER A 48 0.46 11.41 10.33
CA SER A 48 0.46 12.70 9.64
C SER A 48 0.27 12.49 8.14
N LEU A 49 -0.97 12.65 7.68
CA LEU A 49 -1.36 12.66 6.28
C LEU A 49 -1.90 14.05 5.91
N ASN A 50 -1.37 14.62 4.85
CA ASN A 50 -1.86 15.81 4.17
C ASN A 50 -2.19 15.51 2.70
N LYS A 51 -2.71 16.51 1.98
CA LYS A 51 -2.95 16.41 0.53
C LYS A 51 -1.79 15.82 -0.27
N LYS A 52 -0.58 16.34 -0.08
CA LYS A 52 0.62 15.91 -0.83
C LYS A 52 0.96 14.45 -0.56
N ASP A 53 0.87 14.03 0.70
CA ASP A 53 1.13 12.66 1.10
C ASP A 53 0.15 11.71 0.44
N LEU A 54 -1.16 11.93 0.61
CA LEU A 54 -2.17 11.07 0.00
C LEU A 54 -2.04 11.06 -1.52
N THR A 55 -1.83 12.23 -2.16
CA THR A 55 -1.62 12.30 -3.62
C THR A 55 -0.46 11.40 -4.06
N THR A 56 0.65 11.41 -3.31
CA THR A 56 1.83 10.59 -3.59
C THR A 56 1.53 9.10 -3.41
N LEU A 57 0.81 8.73 -2.36
CA LEU A 57 0.44 7.34 -2.10
C LEU A 57 -0.59 6.80 -3.13
N ILE A 58 -1.65 7.56 -3.47
CA ILE A 58 -2.61 7.15 -4.53
C ILE A 58 -1.88 7.01 -5.86
N HIS A 59 -0.94 7.92 -6.17
CA HIS A 59 -0.16 7.84 -7.39
C HIS A 59 0.61 6.52 -7.49
N PHE A 60 1.28 6.12 -6.40
CA PHE A 60 2.02 4.86 -6.36
C PHE A 60 1.10 3.64 -6.56
N ILE A 61 -0.05 3.59 -5.85
CA ILE A 61 -1.05 2.51 -6.01
C ILE A 61 -1.60 2.46 -7.43
N LYS A 62 -1.93 3.62 -8.01
CA LYS A 62 -2.40 3.75 -9.40
C LYS A 62 -1.36 3.19 -10.37
N THR A 63 -0.09 3.55 -10.22
CA THR A 63 0.97 3.11 -11.12
C THR A 63 1.14 1.59 -11.06
N TYR A 64 1.13 1.00 -9.86
CA TYR A 64 1.18 -0.45 -9.68
C TYR A 64 0.00 -1.16 -10.37
N ARG A 65 -1.23 -0.66 -10.15
CA ARG A 65 -2.44 -1.19 -10.80
C ARG A 65 -2.37 -1.07 -12.33
N ASN A 66 -1.89 0.06 -12.84
CA ASN A 66 -1.79 0.29 -14.28
C ASN A 66 -0.82 -0.68 -14.95
N VAL A 67 0.36 -0.92 -14.35
CA VAL A 67 1.30 -1.93 -14.89
C VAL A 67 0.69 -3.32 -14.86
N CYS A 68 0.07 -3.71 -13.75
CA CYS A 68 -0.61 -5.01 -13.66
C CYS A 68 -1.67 -5.20 -14.76
N ALA A 69 -2.45 -4.16 -15.08
CA ALA A 69 -3.48 -4.22 -16.11
C ALA A 69 -2.94 -4.22 -17.56
N HIS A 70 -1.75 -3.68 -17.80
CA HIS A 70 -1.17 -3.55 -19.15
C HIS A 70 -0.11 -4.61 -19.47
N GLU A 71 0.68 -5.02 -18.48
CA GLU A 71 1.85 -5.90 -18.63
C GLU A 71 1.67 -7.26 -17.95
N GLU A 72 0.57 -7.47 -17.21
CA GLU A 72 0.23 -8.69 -16.47
C GLU A 72 1.31 -9.16 -15.47
N ARG A 73 2.26 -8.28 -15.11
CA ARG A 73 3.38 -8.58 -14.22
C ARG A 73 3.31 -7.77 -12.94
N LEU A 74 3.23 -8.50 -11.83
CA LEU A 74 3.20 -7.95 -10.48
C LEU A 74 4.44 -8.31 -9.67
N PHE A 75 4.96 -9.53 -9.84
CA PHE A 75 5.85 -10.14 -8.85
C PHE A 75 7.30 -9.63 -8.90
N ASP A 76 7.76 -9.11 -10.04
CA ASP A 76 9.10 -8.54 -10.22
C ASP A 76 9.07 -7.04 -10.49
N LEU A 77 7.89 -6.42 -10.37
CA LEU A 77 7.69 -5.00 -10.61
C LEU A 77 8.37 -4.16 -9.53
N GLN A 78 9.21 -3.22 -9.99
CA GLN A 78 9.86 -2.21 -9.18
C GLN A 78 9.54 -0.83 -9.75
N ILE A 79 8.91 0.01 -8.95
CA ILE A 79 8.55 1.39 -9.32
C ILE A 79 9.25 2.33 -8.34
N GLY A 80 9.64 3.52 -8.78
CA GLY A 80 10.21 4.52 -7.88
C GLY A 80 9.33 4.70 -6.62
N PRO A 81 9.84 4.45 -5.41
CA PRO A 81 9.02 4.41 -4.21
C PRO A 81 8.51 5.81 -3.85
N PRO A 82 7.33 5.91 -3.20
CA PRO A 82 6.85 7.18 -2.69
C PRO A 82 7.76 7.66 -1.55
N ASN A 83 7.84 8.98 -1.34
CA ASN A 83 8.56 9.51 -0.18
C ASN A 83 7.76 9.23 1.11
N ILE A 84 8.11 8.15 1.80
CA ILE A 84 7.40 7.64 2.98
C ILE A 84 8.26 7.53 4.24
N SER A 85 9.44 8.16 4.25
CA SER A 85 10.42 8.08 5.35
C SER A 85 9.83 8.39 6.72
N LYS A 86 8.97 9.42 6.81
CA LYS A 86 8.29 9.79 8.05
C LYS A 86 7.36 8.70 8.58
N TYR A 87 6.75 7.92 7.70
CA TYR A 87 5.85 6.82 8.06
C TYR A 87 6.60 5.58 8.53
N ILE A 88 7.74 5.29 7.90
CA ILE A 88 8.65 4.22 8.33
C ILE A 88 9.07 4.45 9.79
N ASN A 89 9.51 5.67 10.12
CA ASN A 89 9.96 6.02 11.47
C ASN A 89 8.85 5.88 12.51
N ALA A 90 7.63 6.34 12.19
CA ALA A 90 6.47 6.18 13.06
C ALA A 90 6.15 4.69 13.28
N TYR A 91 6.11 3.92 12.19
CA TYR A 91 5.80 2.49 12.21
C TYR A 91 6.81 1.67 13.03
N ASN A 92 8.10 1.91 12.82
CA ASN A 92 9.17 1.24 13.55
C ASN A 92 9.11 1.53 15.05
N ARG A 93 8.90 2.80 15.42
CA ARG A 93 8.78 3.22 16.82
C ARG A 93 7.59 2.56 17.50
N GLU A 94 6.45 2.51 16.82
CA GLU A 94 5.20 1.96 17.36
C GLU A 94 5.27 0.45 17.59
N ASN A 95 5.94 -0.27 16.69
CA ASN A 95 5.95 -1.73 16.67
C ASN A 95 7.25 -2.36 17.19
N ARG A 96 8.25 -1.54 17.55
CA ARG A 96 9.59 -2.00 17.98
C ARG A 96 10.25 -2.94 16.96
N ILE A 97 10.17 -2.53 15.70
CA ILE A 97 10.75 -3.25 14.55
C ILE A 97 11.65 -2.33 13.75
N ASN A 98 12.34 -2.90 12.77
CA ASN A 98 13.23 -2.18 11.88
C ASN A 98 12.88 -2.47 10.41
N VAL A 99 11.93 -1.71 9.85
CA VAL A 99 11.78 -1.54 8.41
C VAL A 99 12.72 -0.44 7.97
N THR A 100 13.64 -0.71 7.05
CA THR A 100 14.61 0.30 6.58
C THR A 100 14.09 1.01 5.32
N SER A 101 14.62 2.20 5.05
CA SER A 101 14.37 2.88 3.76
C SER A 101 14.89 2.05 2.57
N ASP A 102 15.97 1.28 2.77
CA ASP A 102 16.51 0.37 1.75
C ASP A 102 15.51 -0.75 1.40
N GLU A 103 14.84 -1.33 2.41
CA GLU A 103 13.81 -2.36 2.21
C GLU A 103 12.60 -1.88 1.39
N LEU A 104 12.35 -0.58 1.37
CA LEU A 104 11.27 0.06 0.62
C LEU A 104 11.76 0.77 -0.65
N SER A 105 13.08 0.87 -0.85
CA SER A 105 13.71 1.67 -1.91
C SER A 105 13.38 1.20 -3.32
N LYS A 106 13.02 -0.08 -3.46
CA LYS A 106 12.73 -0.71 -4.75
C LYS A 106 11.30 -0.48 -5.24
N GLY A 107 10.42 0.03 -4.36
CA GLY A 107 8.98 0.10 -4.63
C GLY A 107 8.42 -1.23 -5.14
N ASP A 108 8.87 -2.32 -4.55
CA ASP A 108 8.43 -3.69 -4.82
C ASP A 108 7.06 -3.97 -4.19
N MET A 109 6.57 -5.21 -4.31
CA MET A 109 5.28 -5.60 -3.75
C MET A 109 5.23 -5.41 -2.22
N PHE A 110 6.35 -5.62 -1.52
CA PHE A 110 6.41 -5.28 -0.10
C PHE A 110 6.15 -3.78 0.16
N CYS A 111 6.74 -2.89 -0.64
CA CYS A 111 6.47 -1.46 -0.56
C CYS A 111 5.00 -1.13 -0.83
N LEU A 112 4.38 -1.77 -1.83
CA LEU A 112 2.94 -1.63 -2.11
C LEU A 112 2.08 -2.01 -0.90
N LEU A 113 2.29 -3.20 -0.35
CA LEU A 113 1.54 -3.67 0.82
C LEU A 113 1.76 -2.71 2.00
N PHE A 114 3.00 -2.30 2.25
CA PHE A 114 3.30 -1.32 3.29
C PHE A 114 2.55 0.01 3.11
N VAL A 115 2.47 0.54 1.88
CA VAL A 115 1.74 1.78 1.55
C VAL A 115 0.23 1.63 1.73
N LEU A 116 -0.34 0.48 1.35
CA LEU A 116 -1.78 0.21 1.47
C LEU A 116 -2.26 0.24 2.92
N ARG A 117 -1.36 0.02 3.90
CA ARG A 117 -1.64 0.19 5.33
C ARG A 117 -2.26 1.54 5.67
N PHE A 118 -1.84 2.61 4.99
CA PHE A 118 -2.29 3.97 5.29
C PHE A 118 -3.68 4.29 4.73
N TYR A 119 -4.15 3.48 3.78
CA TYR A 119 -5.51 3.55 3.27
C TYR A 119 -6.44 2.68 4.09
N LEU A 120 -6.07 1.41 4.27
CA LEU A 120 -6.90 0.36 4.84
C LEU A 120 -7.09 0.50 6.35
N SER A 121 -8.27 0.14 6.87
CA SER A 121 -8.44 -0.13 8.28
C SER A 121 -7.52 -1.28 8.72
N LYS A 122 -7.30 -1.46 10.02
CA LYS A 122 -6.45 -2.54 10.54
C LYS A 122 -6.94 -3.92 10.07
N GLU A 123 -8.24 -4.16 10.12
CA GLU A 123 -8.84 -5.44 9.75
C GLU A 123 -8.72 -5.70 8.24
N GLU A 124 -9.16 -4.77 7.39
CA GLU A 124 -9.01 -4.86 5.92
C GLU A 124 -7.55 -5.11 5.52
N TYR A 125 -6.62 -4.41 6.17
CA TYR A 125 -5.21 -4.56 5.90
C TYR A 125 -4.69 -5.95 6.30
N LEU A 126 -5.04 -6.44 7.49
CA LEU A 126 -4.60 -7.78 7.92
C LEU A 126 -5.23 -8.89 7.07
N ASN A 127 -6.47 -8.72 6.62
CA ASN A 127 -7.08 -9.64 5.66
C ASN A 127 -6.29 -9.64 4.35
N LEU A 128 -6.00 -8.47 3.78
CA LEU A 128 -5.15 -8.36 2.58
C LEU A 128 -3.80 -9.07 2.73
N ILE A 129 -3.10 -8.90 3.86
CA ILE A 129 -1.81 -9.56 4.09
C ILE A 129 -1.98 -11.08 4.17
N ARG A 130 -3.01 -11.58 4.87
CA ARG A 130 -3.30 -13.03 4.97
C ARG A 130 -3.65 -13.62 3.61
N ASP A 131 -4.57 -13.01 2.89
CA ASP A 131 -5.01 -13.47 1.57
C ASP A 131 -3.82 -13.50 0.58
N THR A 132 -2.94 -12.49 0.65
CA THR A 132 -1.70 -12.46 -0.14
C THR A 132 -0.78 -13.63 0.21
N GLU A 133 -0.60 -13.93 1.50
CA GLU A 133 0.25 -15.05 1.93
C GLU A 133 -0.35 -16.39 1.55
N GLU A 134 -1.68 -16.53 1.62
CA GLU A 134 -2.42 -17.72 1.23
C GLU A 134 -2.28 -17.99 -0.27
N ILE A 135 -2.48 -16.98 -1.12
CA ILE A 135 -2.29 -17.12 -2.58
C ILE A 135 -0.85 -17.56 -2.90
N ILE A 136 0.16 -16.97 -2.25
CA ILE A 136 1.56 -17.35 -2.47
C ILE A 136 1.80 -18.81 -2.04
N LYS A 137 1.21 -19.26 -0.94
CA LYS A 137 1.33 -20.64 -0.46
C LYS A 137 0.58 -21.63 -1.34
N GLU A 138 -0.62 -21.28 -1.78
CA GLU A 138 -1.47 -22.10 -2.65
C GLU A 138 -0.77 -22.42 -3.97
N HIS A 139 -0.11 -21.43 -4.56
CA HIS A 139 0.64 -21.60 -5.80
C HIS A 139 2.08 -22.09 -5.61
N LYS A 140 2.54 -22.33 -4.38
CA LYS A 140 3.89 -22.89 -4.14
C LYS A 140 4.14 -24.21 -4.92
N PRO A 141 3.22 -25.18 -4.93
CA PRO A 141 3.39 -26.45 -5.64
C PRO A 141 3.50 -26.30 -7.16
N ASP A 142 3.06 -25.18 -7.74
CA ASP A 142 3.08 -24.93 -9.18
C ASP A 142 4.49 -24.60 -9.70
N PHE A 143 5.44 -24.34 -8.80
CA PHE A 143 6.81 -23.97 -9.13
C PHE A 143 7.83 -24.93 -8.50
N SER A 144 8.98 -25.09 -9.16
CA SER A 144 10.15 -25.69 -8.50
C SER A 144 10.54 -24.86 -7.28
N GLU A 145 11.19 -25.48 -6.28
CA GLU A 145 11.63 -24.76 -5.07
C GLU A 145 12.55 -23.58 -5.41
N GLU A 146 13.38 -23.72 -6.46
CA GLU A 146 14.25 -22.65 -6.95
C GLU A 146 13.44 -21.47 -7.53
N ASN A 147 12.46 -21.76 -8.41
CA ASN A 147 11.61 -20.73 -9.02
C ASN A 147 10.73 -20.04 -7.97
N TYR A 148 10.15 -20.80 -7.04
CA TYR A 148 9.39 -20.25 -5.93
C TYR A 148 10.24 -19.28 -5.10
N ARG A 149 11.46 -19.69 -4.73
CA ARG A 149 12.40 -18.84 -4.00
C ARG A 149 12.76 -17.58 -4.82
N TYR A 150 12.98 -17.72 -6.12
CA TYR A 150 13.28 -16.60 -7.00
C TYR A 150 12.13 -15.57 -7.04
N ILE A 151 10.88 -16.02 -7.24
CA ILE A 151 9.68 -15.18 -7.23
C ILE A 151 9.53 -14.48 -5.87
N TYR A 152 9.69 -15.21 -4.78
CA TYR A 152 9.55 -14.68 -3.42
C TYR A 152 10.62 -13.64 -3.06
N ILE A 153 11.83 -13.76 -3.62
CA ILE A 153 12.88 -12.74 -3.50
C ILE A 153 12.53 -11.51 -4.35
N LYS A 154 12.04 -11.71 -5.58
CA LYS A 154 11.70 -10.61 -6.50
C LYS A 154 10.56 -9.73 -6.01
N THR A 155 9.55 -10.32 -5.38
CA THR A 155 8.44 -9.57 -4.75
C THR A 155 8.89 -8.76 -3.53
N GLY A 156 10.07 -9.06 -2.98
CA GLY A 156 10.55 -8.49 -1.73
C GLY A 156 9.82 -9.03 -0.50
N LEU A 157 9.06 -10.13 -0.63
CA LEU A 157 8.23 -10.69 0.43
C LEU A 157 8.91 -11.81 1.22
N HIS A 158 10.25 -11.94 1.19
CA HIS A 158 10.94 -12.93 2.01
C HIS A 158 10.45 -12.95 3.47
N LYS A 159 10.31 -14.14 4.07
CA LYS A 159 9.51 -14.39 5.29
C LYS A 159 9.72 -13.37 6.42
N ILE A 160 10.97 -13.01 6.70
CA ILE A 160 11.32 -12.02 7.73
C ILE A 160 10.69 -10.65 7.43
N LYS A 161 10.77 -10.19 6.18
CA LYS A 161 10.20 -8.93 5.71
C LYS A 161 8.68 -9.00 5.67
N PHE A 162 8.09 -10.11 5.22
CA PHE A 162 6.63 -10.29 5.23
C PHE A 162 6.02 -10.20 6.63
N ASN A 163 6.67 -10.81 7.64
CA ASN A 163 6.22 -10.74 9.03
C ASN A 163 6.15 -9.29 9.55
N LYS A 164 7.00 -8.39 9.03
CA LYS A 164 6.95 -6.97 9.37
C LYS A 164 5.67 -6.30 8.86
N LEU A 165 4.83 -6.93 8.03
CA LEU A 165 3.55 -6.38 7.57
C LEU A 165 2.39 -6.67 8.53
N TYR A 166 2.51 -7.62 9.45
CA TYR A 166 1.41 -8.03 10.35
C TYR A 166 1.21 -7.14 11.58
N LEU A 167 2.13 -6.21 11.83
CA LEU A 167 2.14 -5.30 12.99
C LEU A 167 1.40 -4.00 12.63
#